data_AF-A0A0B0NJA7-F1
#
_entry.id   AF-A0A0B0NJA7-F1
#
_cell.length_a   1.000
_cell.length_b   1.000
_cell.length_c   1.000
_cell.angle_alpha   90.00
_cell.angle_beta   90.00
_cell.angle_gamma   90.00
#
_symmetry.space_group_name_H-M   'P 1'
#
loop_
_entity.id
_entity.type
_entity.pdbx_description
1 polymer ?
#
loop_
_entity_poly.entity_id
_entity_poly.type
_entity_poly.pdbx_seq_one_letter_code
_entity_poly.pdbx_strand_id
1 'polypeptide(L)'
;MAVATSDSILARSPITDRRSTNFGLKNEVCRGKVVPCRAGGKVKGKGKGRVEVKAVVQIGGLEEVKKAKDEMGLDVVSEEELREKGFLGMRKTKLVCTIGPACSSLQDLEKLALGGMNVARLNMCHNTRDWHRDVIKKINQLNEEKGFCVSVMIDTEGSQIHVLDHGAPSSVKAEEGSIWLFTAQKLEGSPPFAIQANYEGFSEGIEVGDELVIDGGMASFQVIEKVGNDLRCKCTDSGLFLPRAKFSFWRNGKLVARNSELPTLSKKDWADIEFGVSEGVDFIALSFVNDADPVRQLKNYLYMRSSRSTRVLAKVESLESLQKLKEIVEASDGIMVARGDLGVEIPYEQIPTVQEEITRVCREMNKPVIVASQLLESMVEYPTPTRAEVADVSEAVRQYADALMLSGESAIGPYGQKALSILQMASSRMELWSREENRQSILHQRRLGVSLPDRIAEQICNCAVEMANNLGVDAIFVYTKHGQMASLLSRNRPYPPIFAFTSDNGTRMALNLQWGVIPLLVELSDDDMEANISTTIELIRRKGMLKPGDVVMVVSDLTPTHINSTAFQSIQVKTVV
;
A
#
# COMPACT_ATOMS: atom_id res chain seq x y z
N MET A 1 52.44 20.19 -13.61
CA MET A 1 52.64 21.64 -13.87
C MET A 1 51.45 22.38 -13.27
N ALA A 2 51.63 22.97 -12.09
CA ALA A 2 51.58 24.42 -11.81
C ALA A 2 50.17 25.01 -12.01
N VAL A 3 49.32 25.11 -10.97
CA VAL A 3 49.21 26.16 -9.93
C VAL A 3 48.98 27.57 -10.50
N ALA A 4 47.79 28.11 -10.24
CA ALA A 4 47.59 29.54 -9.91
C ALA A 4 46.31 29.72 -9.07
N THR A 5 46.52 30.26 -7.89
CA THR A 5 45.58 30.65 -6.83
C THR A 5 45.14 32.11 -6.99
N SER A 6 43.96 32.48 -6.49
CA SER A 6 43.74 33.82 -5.93
C SER A 6 42.68 33.78 -4.82
N ASP A 7 43.15 34.02 -3.59
CA ASP A 7 42.39 34.25 -2.36
C ASP A 7 41.92 35.71 -2.22
N SER A 8 40.80 35.92 -1.53
CA SER A 8 40.62 36.84 -0.37
C SER A 8 39.10 37.06 -0.12
N ILE A 9 38.50 36.45 0.90
CA ILE A 9 38.41 36.84 2.32
C ILE A 9 37.55 38.09 2.56
N LEU A 10 36.39 37.88 3.20
CA LEU A 10 35.97 38.66 4.38
C LEU A 10 35.06 37.80 5.27
N ALA A 11 35.61 37.44 6.42
CA ALA A 11 34.98 36.67 7.48
C ALA A 11 34.15 37.57 8.41
N ARG A 12 33.06 37.02 8.98
CA ARG A 12 32.66 37.20 10.40
C ARG A 12 31.86 35.96 10.85
N SER A 13 32.42 35.21 11.80
CA SER A 13 31.73 34.21 12.67
C SER A 13 31.69 34.80 14.10
N PRO A 14 31.28 34.08 15.18
CA PRO A 14 30.43 32.87 15.32
C PRO A 14 29.37 33.02 16.44
N ILE A 15 28.37 32.13 16.51
CA ILE A 15 27.85 31.66 17.82
C ILE A 15 27.72 30.14 17.77
N THR A 16 28.36 29.54 18.76
CA THR A 16 28.49 28.13 19.10
C THR A 16 27.20 27.55 19.67
N ASP A 17 26.87 26.31 19.29
CA ASP A 17 26.53 25.33 20.32
C ASP A 17 26.97 23.93 19.90
N ARG A 18 27.95 23.39 20.63
CA ARG A 18 28.46 22.02 20.49
C ARG A 18 27.63 21.14 21.42
N ARG A 19 26.86 20.21 20.88
CA ARG A 19 26.54 18.95 21.58
C ARG A 19 27.20 17.79 20.86
N SER A 20 28.23 17.27 21.51
CA SER A 20 28.89 16.01 21.18
C SER A 20 27.91 14.85 21.36
N THR A 21 27.55 14.16 20.30
CA THR A 21 26.98 12.81 20.39
C THR A 21 28.13 11.81 20.30
N ASN A 22 28.52 11.27 21.46
CA ASN A 22 29.40 10.12 21.54
C ASN A 22 28.67 8.90 20.96
N PHE A 23 29.17 8.37 19.83
CA PHE A 23 28.81 7.05 19.36
C PHE A 23 29.40 6.00 20.30
N GLY A 24 28.59 5.53 21.25
CA GLY A 24 28.90 4.42 22.13
C GLY A 24 27.96 3.25 21.85
N LEU A 25 28.33 2.37 20.91
CA LEU A 25 27.74 1.04 20.76
C LEU A 25 28.12 0.21 21.99
N LYS A 26 27.23 0.14 22.99
CA LYS A 26 27.31 -0.86 24.06
C LYS A 26 26.55 -2.11 23.63
N ASN A 27 27.30 -3.14 23.23
CA ASN A 27 26.82 -4.51 23.16
C ASN A 27 26.58 -5.03 24.59
N GLU A 28 25.34 -5.04 25.05
CA GLU A 28 24.96 -5.85 26.22
C GLU A 28 24.77 -7.30 25.79
N VAL A 29 25.84 -8.07 25.94
CA VAL A 29 25.77 -9.53 25.96
C VAL A 29 25.25 -9.94 27.34
N CYS A 30 24.01 -10.44 27.39
CA CYS A 30 23.44 -11.09 28.57
C CYS A 30 24.33 -12.27 29.02
N ARG A 31 25.11 -12.04 30.07
CA ARG A 31 25.85 -13.08 30.79
C ARG A 31 24.88 -13.96 31.56
N GLY A 32 24.61 -15.16 31.04
CA GLY A 32 23.95 -16.23 31.78
C GLY A 32 24.76 -16.63 33.01
N LYS A 33 24.12 -16.59 34.19
CA LYS A 33 24.66 -17.18 35.42
C LYS A 33 24.42 -18.68 35.38
N VAL A 34 25.50 -19.46 35.35
CA VAL A 34 25.52 -20.89 35.65
C VAL A 34 25.61 -21.05 37.18
N VAL A 35 24.65 -21.75 37.78
CA VAL A 35 24.73 -22.21 39.17
C VAL A 35 24.66 -23.75 39.18
N PRO A 36 25.59 -24.46 39.85
CA PRO A 36 25.69 -25.91 39.76
C PRO A 36 24.77 -26.60 40.79
N CYS A 37 24.04 -27.63 40.36
CA CYS A 37 23.30 -28.51 41.26
C CYS A 37 24.23 -29.58 41.87
N ARG A 38 24.32 -29.61 43.21
CA ARG A 38 24.94 -30.68 43.99
C ARG A 38 24.04 -31.93 44.01
N ALA A 39 24.68 -33.09 43.90
CA ALA A 39 24.07 -34.40 44.09
C ALA A 39 24.01 -34.81 45.58
N GLY A 40 22.98 -35.57 45.96
CA GLY A 40 22.98 -36.37 47.19
C GLY A 40 21.59 -36.86 47.64
N GLY A 41 21.35 -38.19 47.56
CA GLY A 41 20.31 -38.88 48.35
C GLY A 41 19.48 -39.96 47.63
N LYS A 42 19.86 -41.24 47.77
CA LYS A 42 19.06 -42.46 47.43
C LYS A 42 17.89 -42.61 48.44
N VAL A 43 16.74 -43.25 48.16
CA VAL A 43 16.52 -44.72 48.11
C VAL A 43 15.12 -45.09 47.54
N LYS A 44 15.14 -46.06 46.61
CA LYS A 44 14.19 -47.13 46.18
C LYS A 44 12.67 -47.08 46.47
N GLY A 45 11.90 -47.29 45.40
CA GLY A 45 10.59 -47.96 45.39
C GLY A 45 10.16 -48.32 43.96
N LYS A 46 9.96 -49.62 43.67
CA LYS A 46 9.59 -50.16 42.35
C LYS A 46 8.12 -49.86 42.02
N GLY A 47 7.85 -49.40 40.80
CA GLY A 47 6.51 -49.39 40.21
C GLY A 47 6.58 -49.01 38.73
N LYS A 48 6.30 -49.96 37.83
CA LYS A 48 6.13 -49.70 36.39
C LYS A 48 4.86 -48.87 36.20
N GLY A 49 5.00 -47.62 35.74
CA GLY A 49 3.89 -46.77 35.33
C GLY A 49 4.26 -46.04 34.04
N ARG A 50 3.70 -46.50 32.92
CA ARG A 50 3.79 -45.84 31.62
C ARG A 50 2.79 -44.69 31.67
N VAL A 51 3.27 -43.46 31.82
CA VAL A 51 2.42 -42.26 31.77
C VAL A 51 2.25 -41.88 30.30
N GLU A 52 1.21 -42.43 29.68
CA GLU A 52 0.58 -41.84 28.49
C GLU A 52 -0.28 -40.67 28.95
N VAL A 53 0.09 -39.45 28.57
CA VAL A 53 -0.80 -38.29 28.71
C VAL A 53 -1.79 -38.34 27.56
N LYS A 54 -2.94 -38.99 27.80
CA LYS A 54 -4.15 -38.81 26.99
C LYS A 54 -4.81 -37.50 27.41
N ALA A 55 -4.64 -36.45 26.63
CA ALA A 55 -5.51 -35.28 26.72
C ALA A 55 -6.88 -35.68 26.13
N VAL A 56 -7.88 -35.82 26.99
CA VAL A 56 -9.28 -36.02 26.60
C VAL A 56 -9.81 -34.67 26.14
N VAL A 57 -10.05 -34.55 24.83
CA VAL A 57 -10.83 -33.47 24.24
C VAL A 57 -12.28 -33.71 24.62
N GLN A 58 -12.80 -32.93 25.57
CA GLN A 58 -14.22 -32.93 25.87
C GLN A 58 -14.90 -31.96 24.92
N ILE A 59 -15.45 -32.52 23.84
CA ILE A 59 -16.42 -31.85 22.97
C ILE A 59 -17.73 -31.77 23.75
N GLY A 60 -18.02 -30.61 24.30
CA GLY A 60 -19.38 -30.10 24.54
C GLY A 60 -19.37 -28.72 23.91
N GLY A 61 -20.25 -28.37 22.97
CA GLY A 61 -21.63 -28.76 22.78
C GLY A 61 -22.35 -27.45 22.56
N LEU A 62 -22.95 -27.29 21.38
CA LEU A 62 -23.62 -26.10 20.88
C LEU A 62 -24.46 -25.38 21.95
N GLU A 63 -23.99 -24.22 22.42
CA GLU A 63 -24.82 -23.09 22.90
C GLU A 63 -23.93 -21.89 23.31
N GLU A 64 -23.26 -21.22 22.35
CA GLU A 64 -22.81 -19.82 22.52
C GLU A 64 -22.90 -19.00 21.20
N VAL A 65 -23.84 -19.35 20.30
CA VAL A 65 -24.09 -18.61 19.03
C VAL A 65 -24.91 -17.32 19.26
N LYS A 66 -24.74 -16.66 20.41
CA LYS A 66 -25.37 -15.36 20.72
C LYS A 66 -24.46 -14.37 21.46
N LYS A 67 -23.14 -14.55 21.42
CA LYS A 67 -22.15 -13.58 21.97
C LYS A 67 -21.49 -12.65 20.95
N ALA A 68 -21.82 -12.76 19.67
CA ALA A 68 -21.21 -11.97 18.58
C ALA A 68 -21.68 -10.50 18.49
N LYS A 69 -22.35 -9.95 19.51
CA LYS A 69 -22.79 -8.53 19.54
C LYS A 69 -21.94 -7.62 20.43
N ASP A 70 -21.04 -8.18 21.23
CA ASP A 70 -20.19 -7.42 22.16
C ASP A 70 -18.73 -7.24 21.68
N GLU A 71 -18.38 -7.78 20.51
CA GLU A 71 -17.00 -7.74 20.01
C GLU A 71 -16.76 -6.50 19.13
N MET A 72 -15.94 -5.60 19.65
CA MET A 72 -15.32 -4.52 18.87
C MET A 72 -14.75 -5.08 17.58
N GLY A 73 -15.12 -4.53 16.42
CA GLY A 73 -14.58 -4.89 15.11
C GLY A 73 -13.13 -4.42 14.90
N LEU A 74 -12.32 -4.44 15.95
CA LEU A 74 -10.89 -4.21 15.90
C LEU A 74 -10.21 -5.43 15.30
N ASP A 75 -9.34 -5.16 14.34
CA ASP A 75 -8.48 -6.16 13.72
C ASP A 75 -7.59 -6.87 14.76
N VAL A 76 -7.57 -8.20 14.74
CA VAL A 76 -6.82 -9.03 15.71
C VAL A 76 -5.31 -8.74 15.72
N VAL A 77 -4.73 -8.37 14.58
CA VAL A 77 -3.30 -8.02 14.51
C VAL A 77 -3.05 -6.67 15.17
N SER A 78 -3.93 -5.71 14.94
CA SER A 78 -3.87 -4.40 15.60
C SER A 78 -4.05 -4.52 17.12
N GLU A 79 -4.90 -5.43 17.59
CA GLU A 79 -5.07 -5.75 19.01
C GLU A 79 -3.78 -6.31 19.62
N GLU A 80 -3.15 -7.28 18.94
CA GLU A 80 -1.90 -7.89 19.37
C GLU A 80 -0.74 -6.88 19.36
N GLU A 81 -0.58 -6.10 18.28
CA GLU A 81 0.46 -5.07 18.20
C GLU A 81 0.33 -4.03 19.32
N LEU A 82 -0.90 -3.59 19.63
CA LEU A 82 -1.11 -2.64 20.73
C LEU A 82 -0.73 -3.27 22.08
N ARG A 83 -1.13 -4.51 22.33
CA ARG A 83 -0.84 -5.20 23.59
C ARG A 83 0.66 -5.39 23.81
N GLU A 84 1.40 -5.72 22.76
CA GLU A 84 2.83 -6.02 22.84
C GLU A 84 3.71 -4.78 22.78
N LYS A 85 3.39 -3.83 21.89
CA LYS A 85 4.27 -2.70 21.55
C LYS A 85 3.77 -1.38 22.14
N GLY A 86 2.54 -1.32 22.66
CA GLY A 86 1.88 -0.09 23.09
C GLY A 86 1.47 0.80 21.91
N PHE A 87 0.75 1.89 22.19
CA PHE A 87 0.19 2.77 21.15
C PHE A 87 1.24 3.29 20.19
N LEU A 88 2.35 3.79 20.75
CA LEU A 88 3.46 4.36 20.01
C LEU A 88 4.30 3.32 19.25
N GLY A 89 4.05 2.03 19.43
CA GLY A 89 4.72 0.94 18.73
C GLY A 89 3.89 0.30 17.61
N MET A 90 2.63 0.71 17.43
CA MET A 90 1.78 0.23 16.34
C MET A 90 2.28 0.70 14.98
N ARG A 91 2.23 -0.17 13.97
CA ARG A 91 2.64 0.18 12.60
C ARG A 91 1.61 1.13 11.96
N LYS A 92 2.10 2.11 11.21
CA LYS A 92 1.24 3.10 10.56
C LYS A 92 1.13 2.94 9.05
N THR A 93 2.24 2.67 8.37
CA THR A 93 2.26 2.36 6.93
C THR A 93 1.47 1.09 6.67
N LYS A 94 0.60 1.15 5.67
CA LYS A 94 -0.28 0.07 5.27
C LYS A 94 0.41 -0.89 4.33
N LEU A 95 0.01 -2.15 4.35
CA LEU A 95 0.62 -3.20 3.54
C LEU A 95 -0.41 -3.79 2.59
N VAL A 96 -0.11 -3.74 1.30
CA VAL A 96 -0.92 -4.33 0.23
C VAL A 96 -0.21 -5.56 -0.29
N CYS A 97 -0.91 -6.70 -0.37
CA CYS A 97 -0.35 -7.92 -0.97
C CYS A 97 -1.16 -8.31 -2.20
N THR A 98 -0.48 -8.59 -3.30
CA THR A 98 -1.12 -9.19 -4.47
C THR A 98 -1.33 -10.67 -4.22
N ILE A 99 -2.57 -11.13 -4.35
CA ILE A 99 -2.92 -12.54 -4.17
C ILE A 99 -2.79 -13.26 -5.51
N GLY A 100 -2.03 -14.34 -5.50
CA GLY A 100 -1.82 -15.20 -6.65
C GLY A 100 -1.69 -16.66 -6.25
N PRO A 101 -1.29 -17.54 -7.18
CA PRO A 101 -1.18 -18.97 -6.94
C PRO A 101 -0.35 -19.34 -5.70
N ALA A 102 0.69 -18.56 -5.36
CA ALA A 102 1.56 -18.84 -4.22
C ALA A 102 0.90 -18.56 -2.85
N CYS A 103 -0.14 -17.73 -2.79
CA CYS A 103 -0.74 -17.26 -1.53
C CYS A 103 -2.28 -17.20 -1.57
N SER A 104 -2.94 -18.18 -2.19
CA SER A 104 -4.42 -18.17 -2.39
C SER A 104 -5.20 -19.19 -1.56
N SER A 105 -4.51 -20.04 -0.77
CA SER A 105 -5.18 -20.91 0.18
C SER A 105 -5.67 -20.12 1.39
N LEU A 106 -6.71 -20.60 2.08
CA LEU A 106 -7.21 -19.94 3.30
C LEU A 106 -6.10 -19.81 4.37
N GLN A 107 -5.22 -20.80 4.49
CA GLN A 107 -4.10 -20.79 5.42
C GLN A 107 -3.04 -19.76 5.04
N ASP A 108 -2.77 -19.56 3.75
CA ASP A 108 -1.78 -18.58 3.30
C ASP A 108 -2.32 -17.17 3.43
N LEU A 109 -3.59 -16.96 3.10
CA LEU A 109 -4.29 -15.69 3.32
C LEU A 109 -4.32 -15.32 4.80
N GLU A 110 -4.58 -16.29 5.69
CA GLU A 110 -4.51 -16.08 7.14
C GLU A 110 -3.09 -15.69 7.59
N LYS A 111 -2.05 -16.36 7.08
CA LYS A 111 -0.67 -15.99 7.42
C LYS A 111 -0.31 -14.59 6.94
N LEU A 112 -0.79 -14.17 5.75
CA LEU A 112 -0.61 -12.80 5.28
C LEU A 112 -1.40 -11.81 6.14
N ALA A 113 -2.64 -12.13 6.52
CA ALA A 113 -3.44 -11.31 7.42
C ALA A 113 -2.74 -11.15 8.78
N LEU A 114 -2.27 -12.24 9.40
CA LEU A 114 -1.46 -12.23 10.63
C LEU A 114 -0.15 -11.44 10.50
N GLY A 115 0.49 -11.50 9.33
CA GLY A 115 1.64 -10.65 8.99
C GLY A 115 1.31 -9.16 8.87
N GLY A 116 0.04 -8.80 8.97
CA GLY A 116 -0.46 -7.44 8.94
C GLY A 116 -0.83 -6.94 7.54
N MET A 117 -1.20 -7.82 6.61
CA MET A 117 -1.79 -7.38 5.34
C MET A 117 -3.05 -6.55 5.59
N ASN A 118 -3.11 -5.32 5.06
CA ASN A 118 -4.27 -4.44 5.17
C ASN A 118 -5.20 -4.54 3.95
N VAL A 119 -4.63 -4.75 2.76
CA VAL A 119 -5.37 -4.85 1.51
C VAL A 119 -4.86 -6.03 0.68
N ALA A 120 -5.79 -6.88 0.23
CA ALA A 120 -5.55 -7.93 -0.74
C ALA A 120 -5.85 -7.41 -2.16
N ARG A 121 -4.83 -7.34 -3.01
CA ARG A 121 -4.95 -6.95 -4.42
C ARG A 121 -5.17 -8.18 -5.30
N LEU A 122 -6.18 -8.10 -6.16
CA LEU A 122 -6.51 -9.09 -7.18
C LEU A 122 -6.22 -8.49 -8.55
N ASN A 123 -5.15 -8.96 -9.18
CA ASN A 123 -4.74 -8.49 -10.50
C ASN A 123 -5.59 -9.17 -11.59
N MET A 124 -6.42 -8.40 -12.29
CA MET A 124 -7.35 -8.91 -13.30
C MET A 124 -6.70 -9.26 -14.64
N CYS A 125 -5.39 -9.01 -14.82
CA CYS A 125 -4.62 -9.51 -15.97
C CYS A 125 -4.42 -11.04 -15.95
N HIS A 126 -4.63 -11.66 -14.78
CA HIS A 126 -4.38 -13.07 -14.53
C HIS A 126 -5.59 -13.72 -13.87
N ASN A 127 -5.69 -15.05 -14.02
CA ASN A 127 -6.76 -15.90 -13.49
C ASN A 127 -8.16 -15.55 -14.01
N THR A 128 -9.12 -16.41 -13.70
CA THR A 128 -10.53 -16.22 -14.07
C THR A 128 -11.28 -15.48 -12.96
N ARG A 129 -12.41 -14.86 -13.30
CA ARG A 129 -13.31 -14.23 -12.31
C ARG A 129 -13.81 -15.23 -11.26
N ASP A 130 -13.99 -16.51 -11.64
CA ASP A 130 -14.39 -17.55 -10.69
C ASP A 130 -13.30 -17.84 -9.65
N TRP A 131 -12.03 -17.81 -10.07
CA TRP A 131 -10.88 -17.92 -9.15
C TRP A 131 -10.82 -16.71 -8.21
N HIS A 132 -10.98 -15.50 -8.74
CA HIS A 132 -11.01 -14.28 -7.92
C HIS A 132 -12.17 -14.30 -6.92
N ARG A 133 -13.36 -14.77 -7.33
CA ARG A 133 -14.51 -14.93 -6.44
C ARG A 133 -14.21 -15.87 -5.26
N ASP A 134 -13.54 -16.98 -5.52
CA ASP A 134 -13.13 -17.92 -4.47
C ASP A 134 -12.17 -17.27 -3.47
N VAL A 135 -11.20 -16.47 -3.95
CA VAL A 135 -10.29 -15.70 -3.09
C VAL A 135 -11.05 -14.66 -2.25
N ILE A 136 -11.96 -13.90 -2.86
CA ILE A 136 -12.78 -12.90 -2.15
C ILE A 136 -13.59 -13.56 -1.03
N LYS A 137 -14.21 -14.70 -1.31
CA LYS A 137 -14.98 -15.48 -0.32
C LYS A 137 -14.10 -15.89 0.87
N LYS A 138 -12.88 -16.37 0.63
CA LYS A 138 -11.94 -16.74 1.69
C LYS A 138 -11.52 -15.54 2.53
N ILE A 139 -11.27 -14.38 1.91
CA ILE A 139 -10.92 -13.15 2.64
C ILE A 139 -12.10 -12.70 3.51
N ASN A 140 -13.32 -12.71 2.98
CA ASN A 140 -14.53 -12.38 3.75
C ASN A 140 -14.73 -13.37 4.91
N GLN A 141 -14.50 -14.67 4.67
CA GLN A 141 -14.53 -15.68 5.72
C GLN A 141 -13.50 -15.38 6.83
N LEU A 142 -12.27 -14.99 6.48
CA LEU A 142 -11.26 -14.60 7.48
C LEU A 142 -11.69 -13.37 8.29
N ASN A 143 -12.24 -12.36 7.63
CA ASN A 143 -12.73 -11.16 8.30
C ASN A 143 -13.89 -11.46 9.27
N GLU A 144 -14.82 -12.32 8.87
CA GLU A 144 -16.01 -12.69 9.67
C GLU A 144 -15.70 -13.67 10.79
N GLU A 145 -14.94 -14.74 10.52
CA GLU A 145 -14.72 -15.84 11.47
C GLU A 145 -13.53 -15.60 12.40
N LYS A 146 -12.55 -14.79 11.97
CA LYS A 146 -11.28 -14.61 12.71
C LYS A 146 -11.02 -13.16 13.14
N GLY A 147 -11.94 -12.24 12.86
CA GLY A 147 -11.85 -10.85 13.30
C GLY A 147 -10.77 -10.03 12.60
N PHE A 148 -10.33 -10.45 11.40
CA PHE A 148 -9.45 -9.63 10.57
C PHE A 148 -10.18 -8.45 9.93
N CYS A 149 -9.43 -7.44 9.51
CA CYS A 149 -9.91 -6.30 8.76
C CYS A 149 -9.12 -6.13 7.45
N VAL A 150 -9.19 -7.13 6.55
CA VAL A 150 -8.52 -7.10 5.25
C VAL A 150 -9.49 -6.60 4.18
N SER A 151 -9.13 -5.50 3.51
CA SER A 151 -9.90 -4.98 2.38
C SER A 151 -9.53 -5.66 1.07
N VAL A 152 -10.45 -5.66 0.11
CA VAL A 152 -10.25 -6.25 -1.22
C VAL A 152 -10.13 -5.15 -2.27
N MET A 153 -9.08 -5.22 -3.08
CA MET A 153 -8.85 -4.37 -4.24
C MET A 153 -8.83 -5.21 -5.52
N ILE A 154 -9.57 -4.81 -6.55
CA ILE A 154 -9.30 -5.29 -7.92
C ILE A 154 -8.42 -4.28 -8.65
N ASP A 155 -7.51 -4.78 -9.48
CA ASP A 155 -6.65 -3.97 -10.34
C ASP A 155 -6.95 -4.32 -11.80
N THR A 156 -7.45 -3.35 -12.55
CA THR A 156 -7.86 -3.53 -13.95
C THR A 156 -6.62 -3.72 -14.84
N GLU A 157 -6.78 -4.34 -15.99
CA GLU A 157 -5.67 -4.52 -16.92
C GLU A 157 -5.31 -3.20 -17.63
N GLY A 158 -6.34 -2.45 -18.02
CA GLY A 158 -6.19 -1.23 -18.81
C GLY A 158 -5.71 -1.54 -20.23
N SER A 159 -5.67 -0.50 -21.07
CA SER A 159 -5.21 -0.63 -22.45
C SER A 159 -3.74 -0.26 -22.56
N GLN A 160 -2.86 -1.25 -22.73
CA GLN A 160 -1.43 -1.04 -22.94
C GLN A 160 -0.93 -1.82 -24.16
N ILE A 161 0.03 -1.24 -24.86
CA ILE A 161 0.78 -1.92 -25.91
C ILE A 161 1.81 -2.86 -25.27
N HIS A 162 1.72 -4.14 -25.60
CA HIS A 162 2.62 -5.17 -25.12
C HIS A 162 2.75 -6.30 -26.14
N VAL A 163 3.71 -7.18 -25.91
CA VAL A 163 3.93 -8.36 -26.74
C VAL A 163 2.96 -9.47 -26.37
N LEU A 164 2.29 -10.07 -27.34
CA LEU A 164 1.48 -11.26 -27.08
C LEU A 164 2.36 -12.44 -26.66
N ASP A 165 1.74 -13.39 -25.97
CA ASP A 165 2.41 -14.62 -25.56
C ASP A 165 2.98 -15.34 -26.78
N HIS A 166 4.31 -15.46 -26.84
CA HIS A 166 5.05 -16.12 -27.91
C HIS A 166 4.99 -17.65 -27.81
N GLY A 167 4.19 -18.20 -26.89
CA GLY A 167 3.88 -19.62 -26.79
C GLY A 167 4.99 -20.48 -26.19
N ALA A 168 6.13 -19.90 -25.81
CA ALA A 168 7.17 -20.61 -25.08
C ALA A 168 6.90 -20.52 -23.57
N PRO A 169 7.01 -21.62 -22.81
CA PRO A 169 6.81 -21.62 -21.36
C PRO A 169 7.87 -20.83 -20.57
N SER A 170 8.86 -20.24 -21.26
CA SER A 170 9.99 -19.52 -20.70
C SER A 170 10.35 -18.29 -21.55
N SER A 171 11.10 -17.37 -20.97
CA SER A 171 11.66 -16.18 -21.64
C SER A 171 12.45 -16.53 -22.90
N VAL A 172 12.39 -15.70 -23.95
CA VAL A 172 13.29 -15.81 -25.09
C VAL A 172 14.48 -14.89 -24.89
N LYS A 173 15.70 -15.38 -25.09
CA LYS A 173 16.89 -14.52 -24.99
C LYS A 173 17.14 -13.82 -26.32
N ALA A 174 17.12 -12.48 -26.31
CA ALA A 174 17.59 -11.67 -27.41
C ALA A 174 19.12 -11.52 -27.32
N GLU A 175 19.83 -11.91 -28.36
CA GLU A 175 21.29 -11.78 -28.44
C GLU A 175 21.67 -10.49 -29.15
N GLU A 176 22.75 -9.85 -28.69
CA GLU A 176 23.25 -8.62 -29.31
C GLU A 176 23.51 -8.82 -30.82
N GLY A 177 23.03 -7.88 -31.62
CA GLY A 177 23.15 -7.92 -33.07
C GLY A 177 22.12 -8.79 -33.80
N SER A 178 21.32 -9.60 -33.09
CA SER A 178 20.22 -10.36 -33.71
C SER A 178 19.13 -9.43 -34.25
N ILE A 179 18.51 -9.81 -35.37
CA ILE A 179 17.45 -9.02 -36.02
C ILE A 179 16.11 -9.67 -35.74
N TRP A 180 15.17 -8.88 -35.22
CA TRP A 180 13.85 -9.31 -34.80
C TRP A 180 12.76 -8.58 -35.59
N LEU A 181 11.72 -9.31 -35.95
CA LEU A 181 10.50 -8.76 -36.53
C LEU A 181 9.47 -8.50 -35.41
N PHE A 182 9.03 -7.26 -35.28
CA PHE A 182 7.87 -6.89 -34.49
C PHE A 182 6.71 -6.62 -35.44
N THR A 183 5.60 -7.32 -35.27
CA THR A 183 4.42 -7.22 -36.15
C THR A 183 3.14 -7.30 -35.34
N ALA A 184 2.06 -6.66 -35.79
CA ALA A 184 0.73 -6.89 -35.22
C ALA A 184 -0.01 -8.06 -35.89
N GLN A 185 0.53 -8.58 -37.00
CA GLN A 185 -0.07 -9.70 -37.72
C GLN A 185 -0.02 -10.95 -36.86
N LYS A 186 -1.09 -11.75 -36.94
CA LYS A 186 -1.17 -13.01 -36.23
C LYS A 186 -0.07 -13.95 -36.72
N LEU A 187 0.81 -14.34 -35.81
CA LEU A 187 1.86 -15.32 -36.09
C LEU A 187 1.30 -16.74 -35.87
N GLU A 188 1.60 -17.65 -36.79
CA GLU A 188 1.31 -19.07 -36.59
C GLU A 188 2.45 -19.74 -35.81
N GLY A 189 2.14 -20.27 -34.62
CA GLY A 189 3.13 -20.85 -33.73
C GLY A 189 4.06 -19.80 -33.12
N SER A 190 5.31 -20.18 -32.88
CA SER A 190 6.35 -19.35 -32.26
C SER A 190 7.54 -19.18 -33.23
N PRO A 191 7.39 -18.43 -34.32
CA PRO A 191 8.46 -18.26 -35.29
C PRO A 191 9.71 -17.63 -34.63
N PRO A 192 10.92 -18.14 -34.93
CA PRO A 192 12.13 -17.60 -34.35
C PRO A 192 12.33 -16.15 -34.80
N PHE A 193 12.78 -15.29 -33.88
CA PHE A 193 13.05 -13.86 -34.13
C PHE A 193 11.83 -13.06 -34.61
N ALA A 194 10.62 -13.49 -34.31
CA ALA A 194 9.41 -12.75 -34.63
C ALA A 194 8.48 -12.67 -33.42
N ILE A 195 7.93 -11.48 -33.21
CA ILE A 195 7.19 -11.11 -32.03
C ILE A 195 5.91 -10.40 -32.45
N GLN A 196 4.80 -10.84 -31.85
CA GLN A 196 3.50 -10.25 -32.12
C GLN A 196 3.18 -9.16 -31.09
N ALA A 197 2.89 -7.95 -31.55
CA ALA A 197 2.31 -6.88 -30.74
C ALA A 197 0.79 -7.05 -30.63
N ASN A 198 0.20 -6.62 -29.51
CA ASN A 198 -1.23 -6.73 -29.26
C ASN A 198 -2.10 -5.65 -29.95
N TYR A 199 -1.47 -4.67 -30.60
CA TYR A 199 -2.15 -3.50 -31.18
C TYR A 199 -1.62 -3.20 -32.59
N GLU A 200 -2.51 -2.98 -33.57
CA GLU A 200 -2.12 -2.76 -34.97
C GLU A 200 -1.36 -1.45 -35.21
N GLY A 201 -1.68 -0.40 -34.46
CA GLY A 201 -1.05 0.91 -34.56
C GLY A 201 0.22 1.07 -33.72
N PHE A 202 0.82 -0.02 -33.22
CA PHE A 202 1.96 0.06 -32.28
C PHE A 202 3.21 0.75 -32.85
N SER A 203 3.34 0.79 -34.17
CA SER A 203 4.47 1.39 -34.88
C SER A 203 4.15 2.76 -35.49
N GLU A 204 2.99 3.35 -35.18
CA GLU A 204 2.63 4.70 -35.59
C GLU A 204 3.59 5.74 -34.99
N GLY A 205 4.02 6.71 -35.79
CA GLY A 205 5.00 7.72 -35.37
C GLY A 205 6.46 7.23 -35.26
N ILE A 206 6.70 5.92 -35.35
CA ILE A 206 8.03 5.33 -35.25
C ILE A 206 8.80 5.46 -36.57
N GLU A 207 10.08 5.84 -36.46
CA GLU A 207 11.04 6.05 -37.55
C GLU A 207 12.23 5.09 -37.46
N VAL A 208 12.93 4.90 -38.58
CA VAL A 208 14.19 4.16 -38.59
C VAL A 208 15.22 4.93 -37.76
N GLY A 209 15.92 4.22 -36.87
CA GLY A 209 16.86 4.78 -35.91
C GLY A 209 16.28 4.94 -34.50
N ASP A 210 14.96 4.87 -34.33
CA ASP A 210 14.33 4.88 -33.00
C ASP A 210 14.75 3.65 -32.19
N GLU A 211 14.86 3.82 -30.89
CA GLU A 211 15.20 2.77 -29.94
C GLU A 211 13.91 2.13 -29.39
N LEU A 212 13.81 0.81 -29.48
CA LEU A 212 12.77 0.01 -28.87
C LEU A 212 13.31 -0.59 -27.56
N VAL A 213 12.70 -0.19 -26.44
CA VAL A 213 13.08 -0.62 -25.09
C VAL A 213 12.03 -1.57 -24.56
N ILE A 214 12.45 -2.75 -24.10
CA ILE A 214 11.58 -3.79 -23.52
C ILE A 214 11.68 -3.73 -21.99
N ASP A 215 10.54 -3.71 -21.30
CA ASP A 215 10.40 -3.72 -19.84
C ASP A 215 11.36 -2.75 -19.12
N GLY A 216 11.52 -1.54 -19.66
CA GLY A 216 12.34 -0.48 -19.06
C GLY A 216 13.84 -0.72 -19.14
N GLY A 217 14.30 -1.53 -20.10
CA GLY A 217 15.71 -1.79 -20.37
C GLY A 217 16.15 -3.22 -20.12
N MET A 218 15.22 -4.17 -19.94
CA MET A 218 15.58 -5.60 -19.88
C MET A 218 16.19 -6.09 -21.18
N ALA A 219 15.77 -5.54 -22.32
CA ALA A 219 16.39 -5.69 -23.63
C ALA A 219 16.15 -4.43 -24.46
N SER A 220 17.09 -4.07 -25.32
CA SER A 220 16.97 -2.90 -26.19
C SER A 220 17.26 -3.27 -27.64
N PHE A 221 16.60 -2.57 -28.56
CA PHE A 221 16.73 -2.75 -29.99
C PHE A 221 16.75 -1.41 -30.70
N GLN A 222 17.36 -1.35 -31.87
CA GLN A 222 17.27 -0.22 -32.79
C GLN A 222 16.41 -0.59 -33.99
N VAL A 223 15.43 0.25 -34.33
CA VAL A 223 14.63 0.10 -35.56
C VAL A 223 15.53 0.30 -36.76
N ILE A 224 15.74 -0.75 -37.57
CA ILE A 224 16.60 -0.70 -38.76
C ILE A 224 15.78 -0.61 -40.06
N GLU A 225 14.53 -1.06 -40.04
CA GLU A 225 13.64 -1.05 -41.20
C GLU A 225 12.18 -1.01 -40.73
N LYS A 226 11.33 -0.30 -41.49
CA LYS A 226 9.88 -0.25 -41.29
C LYS A 226 9.18 -0.62 -42.59
N VAL A 227 8.35 -1.66 -42.55
CA VAL A 227 7.59 -2.17 -43.71
C VAL A 227 6.11 -2.15 -43.35
N GLY A 228 5.41 -1.10 -43.78
CA GLY A 228 4.04 -0.85 -43.28
C GLY A 228 4.05 -0.61 -41.77
N ASN A 229 3.32 -1.44 -41.02
CA ASN A 229 3.31 -1.42 -39.55
C ASN A 229 4.32 -2.38 -38.93
N ASP A 230 5.02 -3.19 -39.72
CA ASP A 230 6.01 -4.13 -39.22
C ASP A 230 7.36 -3.44 -39.06
N LEU A 231 8.04 -3.72 -37.94
CA LEU A 231 9.35 -3.18 -37.62
C LEU A 231 10.38 -4.30 -37.60
N ARG A 232 11.49 -4.13 -38.32
CA ARG A 232 12.69 -4.92 -38.08
C ARG A 232 13.60 -4.15 -37.15
N CYS A 233 13.95 -4.78 -36.04
CA CYS A 233 14.72 -4.18 -34.98
C CYS A 233 15.97 -5.03 -34.73
N LYS A 234 17.14 -4.38 -34.67
CA LYS A 234 18.41 -5.03 -34.32
C LYS A 234 18.64 -4.90 -32.82
N CYS A 235 18.83 -6.01 -32.12
CA CYS A 235 19.12 -6.01 -30.69
C CYS A 235 20.44 -5.26 -30.42
N THR A 236 20.37 -4.24 -29.58
CA THR A 236 21.53 -3.44 -29.12
C THR A 236 21.99 -3.89 -27.75
N ASP A 237 21.07 -4.21 -26.85
CA ASP A 237 21.37 -4.75 -25.52
C ASP A 237 20.70 -6.12 -25.35
N SER A 238 21.53 -7.13 -25.14
CA SER A 238 21.07 -8.50 -24.97
C SER A 238 20.27 -8.66 -23.68
N GLY A 239 19.19 -9.43 -23.73
CA GLY A 239 18.25 -9.47 -22.62
C GLY A 239 17.26 -10.62 -22.69
N LEU A 240 16.47 -10.76 -21.63
CA LEU A 240 15.36 -11.71 -21.59
C LEU A 240 14.08 -11.02 -22.04
N PHE A 241 13.44 -11.62 -23.04
CA PHE A 241 12.14 -11.25 -23.54
C PHE A 241 11.08 -12.11 -22.84
N LEU A 242 10.34 -11.52 -21.91
CA LEU A 242 9.29 -12.20 -21.16
C LEU A 242 7.99 -12.27 -21.99
N PRO A 243 7.14 -13.30 -21.79
CA PRO A 243 5.78 -13.27 -22.32
C PRO A 243 5.06 -12.04 -21.78
N ARG A 244 4.29 -11.33 -22.62
CA ARG A 244 3.60 -10.10 -22.21
C ARG A 244 4.52 -8.94 -21.81
N ALA A 245 5.79 -9.00 -22.20
CA ALA A 245 6.71 -7.89 -21.99
C ALA A 245 6.18 -6.60 -22.62
N LYS A 246 6.35 -5.52 -21.87
CA LYS A 246 5.95 -4.17 -22.25
C LYS A 246 7.07 -3.54 -23.05
N PHE A 247 6.73 -2.60 -23.90
CA PHE A 247 7.76 -1.91 -24.67
C PHE A 247 7.41 -0.46 -24.94
N SER A 248 8.45 0.36 -25.10
CA SER A 248 8.37 1.78 -25.45
C SER A 248 9.37 2.12 -26.55
N PHE A 249 9.12 3.22 -27.25
CA PHE A 249 10.01 3.71 -28.30
C PHE A 249 10.60 5.05 -27.89
N TRP A 250 11.88 5.25 -28.19
CA TRP A 250 12.66 6.41 -27.78
C TRP A 250 13.42 7.00 -28.97
N ARG A 251 13.41 8.33 -29.06
CA ARG A 251 14.15 9.10 -30.08
C ARG A 251 14.95 10.18 -29.37
N ASN A 252 16.28 10.13 -29.51
CA ASN A 252 17.20 11.09 -28.89
C ASN A 252 16.97 11.26 -27.37
N GLY A 253 16.78 10.14 -26.65
CA GLY A 253 16.55 10.13 -25.20
C GLY A 253 15.17 10.63 -24.76
N LYS A 254 14.20 10.75 -25.67
CA LYS A 254 12.81 11.12 -25.36
C LYS A 254 11.85 10.05 -25.83
N LEU A 255 10.83 9.77 -25.03
CA LEU A 255 9.74 8.88 -25.40
C LEU A 255 9.04 9.39 -26.67
N VAL A 256 8.84 8.50 -27.64
CA VAL A 256 8.09 8.79 -28.86
C VAL A 256 6.60 8.73 -28.52
N ALA A 257 5.91 9.86 -28.72
CA ALA A 257 4.49 9.96 -28.43
C ALA A 257 3.68 8.97 -29.30
N ARG A 258 2.78 8.23 -28.66
CA ARG A 258 1.85 7.34 -29.34
C ARG A 258 0.65 8.15 -29.81
N ASN A 259 0.30 8.05 -31.08
CA ASN A 259 -0.91 8.68 -31.64
C ASN A 259 -2.17 7.84 -31.39
N SER A 260 -2.05 6.69 -30.72
CA SER A 260 -3.14 5.76 -30.52
C SER A 260 -4.04 6.18 -29.35
N GLU A 261 -5.27 6.58 -29.66
CA GLU A 261 -6.36 6.78 -28.70
C GLU A 261 -6.88 5.42 -28.17
N LEU A 262 -6.04 4.68 -27.44
CA LEU A 262 -6.52 3.52 -26.71
C LEU A 262 -7.40 4.00 -25.55
N PRO A 263 -8.64 3.49 -25.40
CA PRO A 263 -9.47 3.88 -24.28
C PRO A 263 -8.84 3.39 -22.97
N THR A 264 -8.80 4.22 -21.93
CA THR A 264 -8.29 3.83 -20.59
C THR A 264 -8.98 2.58 -20.06
N LEU A 265 -10.27 2.42 -20.33
CA LEU A 265 -11.07 1.25 -19.96
C LEU A 265 -11.46 0.44 -21.19
N SER A 266 -10.96 -0.79 -21.28
CA SER A 266 -11.36 -1.75 -22.29
C SER A 266 -12.74 -2.37 -21.98
N LYS A 267 -13.31 -3.10 -22.95
CA LYS A 267 -14.53 -3.91 -22.70
C LYS A 267 -14.31 -4.96 -21.62
N LYS A 268 -13.09 -5.51 -21.53
CA LYS A 268 -12.72 -6.47 -20.49
C LYS A 268 -12.70 -5.78 -19.12
N ASP A 269 -12.10 -4.59 -19.01
CA ASP A 269 -12.04 -3.84 -17.76
C ASP A 269 -13.42 -3.49 -17.23
N TRP A 270 -14.35 -3.07 -18.09
CA TRP A 270 -15.74 -2.83 -17.67
C TRP A 270 -16.42 -4.08 -17.11
N ALA A 271 -16.18 -5.25 -17.71
CA ALA A 271 -16.69 -6.51 -17.18
C ALA A 271 -15.99 -6.94 -15.87
N ASP A 272 -14.71 -6.62 -15.70
CA ASP A 272 -13.98 -6.82 -14.44
C ASP A 272 -14.47 -5.89 -13.32
N ILE A 273 -14.80 -4.64 -13.67
CA ILE A 273 -15.41 -3.66 -12.77
C ILE A 273 -16.81 -4.11 -12.34
N GLU A 274 -17.65 -4.55 -13.28
CA GLU A 274 -18.97 -5.09 -12.97
C GLU A 274 -18.90 -6.30 -12.04
N PHE A 275 -17.93 -7.18 -12.27
CA PHE A 275 -17.62 -8.29 -11.37
C PHE A 275 -17.23 -7.79 -9.98
N GLY A 276 -16.27 -6.87 -9.86
CA GLY A 276 -15.86 -6.32 -8.57
C GLY A 276 -17.00 -5.66 -7.80
N VAL A 277 -17.85 -4.90 -8.48
CA VAL A 277 -19.06 -4.30 -7.88
C VAL A 277 -20.01 -5.39 -7.36
N SER A 278 -20.23 -6.46 -8.12
CA SER A 278 -21.10 -7.57 -7.70
C SER A 278 -20.56 -8.35 -6.49
N GLU A 279 -19.23 -8.44 -6.36
CA GLU A 279 -18.56 -9.10 -5.22
C GLU A 279 -18.35 -8.15 -4.02
N GLY A 280 -18.71 -6.87 -4.15
CA GLY A 280 -18.63 -5.90 -3.06
C GLY A 280 -17.21 -5.49 -2.67
N VAL A 281 -16.30 -5.38 -3.64
CA VAL A 281 -14.90 -4.98 -3.40
C VAL A 281 -14.79 -3.54 -2.87
N ASP A 282 -13.74 -3.28 -2.10
CA ASP A 282 -13.54 -2.00 -1.41
C ASP A 282 -12.84 -0.98 -2.30
N PHE A 283 -11.95 -1.45 -3.16
CA PHE A 283 -11.13 -0.63 -4.03
C PHE A 283 -11.12 -1.14 -5.47
N ILE A 284 -11.08 -0.21 -6.43
CA ILE A 284 -10.78 -0.47 -7.84
C ILE A 284 -9.58 0.39 -8.22
N ALA A 285 -8.47 -0.26 -8.58
CA ALA A 285 -7.31 0.41 -9.16
C ALA A 285 -7.42 0.40 -10.68
N LEU A 286 -7.38 1.59 -11.29
CA LEU A 286 -7.44 1.80 -12.72
C LEU A 286 -6.03 1.92 -13.30
N SER A 287 -5.72 1.04 -14.24
CA SER A 287 -4.46 1.05 -15.00
C SER A 287 -4.48 2.06 -16.16
N PHE A 288 -3.31 2.58 -16.51
CA PHE A 288 -3.01 3.48 -17.62
C PHE A 288 -3.91 4.72 -17.66
N VAL A 289 -4.09 5.34 -16.49
CA VAL A 289 -4.89 6.56 -16.35
C VAL A 289 -4.10 7.74 -16.87
N ASN A 290 -4.43 8.17 -18.08
CA ASN A 290 -3.83 9.33 -18.73
C ASN A 290 -4.67 10.61 -18.57
N ASP A 291 -5.91 10.49 -18.11
CA ASP A 291 -6.82 11.63 -17.93
C ASP A 291 -7.71 11.42 -16.70
N ALA A 292 -8.24 12.52 -16.16
CA ALA A 292 -9.15 12.50 -15.02
C ALA A 292 -10.56 12.01 -15.40
N ASP A 293 -10.97 12.15 -16.66
CA ASP A 293 -12.32 11.82 -17.10
C ASP A 293 -12.72 10.34 -16.92
N PRO A 294 -11.89 9.35 -17.30
CA PRO A 294 -12.18 7.93 -17.02
C PRO A 294 -12.41 7.65 -15.54
N VAL A 295 -11.66 8.31 -14.65
CA VAL A 295 -11.83 8.18 -13.19
C VAL A 295 -13.18 8.73 -12.76
N ARG A 296 -13.57 9.92 -13.23
CA ARG A 296 -14.88 10.53 -12.94
C ARG A 296 -16.03 9.69 -13.46
N GLN A 297 -15.89 9.14 -14.67
CA GLN A 297 -16.89 8.25 -15.28
C GLN A 297 -17.11 7.01 -14.43
N LEU A 298 -16.04 6.34 -13.98
CA LEU A 298 -16.17 5.18 -13.11
C LEU A 298 -16.83 5.55 -11.77
N LYS A 299 -16.40 6.64 -11.13
CA LYS A 299 -17.00 7.07 -9.85
C LYS A 299 -18.49 7.38 -9.97
N ASN A 300 -18.90 8.05 -11.04
CA ASN A 300 -20.32 8.30 -11.33
C ASN A 300 -21.10 7.00 -11.54
N TYR A 301 -20.51 6.06 -12.28
CA TYR A 301 -21.09 4.75 -12.50
C TYR A 301 -21.27 3.97 -11.18
N LEU A 302 -20.25 3.97 -10.30
CA LEU A 302 -20.31 3.31 -8.99
C LEU A 302 -21.39 3.93 -8.10
N TYR A 303 -21.46 5.26 -8.07
CA TYR A 303 -22.47 6.01 -7.31
C TYR A 303 -23.90 5.66 -7.74
N MET A 304 -24.13 5.40 -9.03
CA MET A 304 -25.45 5.01 -9.54
C MET A 304 -25.82 3.54 -9.28
N ARG A 305 -24.83 2.64 -9.13
CA ARG A 305 -25.06 1.18 -9.08
C ARG A 305 -24.99 0.58 -7.68
N SER A 306 -24.27 1.21 -6.75
CA SER A 306 -24.01 0.63 -5.43
C SER A 306 -24.20 1.65 -4.33
N SER A 307 -24.82 1.22 -3.22
CA SER A 307 -24.82 1.98 -1.97
C SER A 307 -23.49 1.87 -1.21
N ARG A 308 -22.62 0.93 -1.58
CA ARG A 308 -21.28 0.77 -1.01
C ARG A 308 -20.33 1.82 -1.60
N SER A 309 -19.54 2.46 -0.74
CA SER A 309 -18.53 3.44 -1.15
C SER A 309 -17.22 2.76 -1.61
N THR A 310 -17.27 2.04 -2.74
CA THR A 310 -16.06 1.51 -3.38
C THR A 310 -15.21 2.68 -3.87
N ARG A 311 -13.92 2.68 -3.50
CA ARG A 311 -12.98 3.77 -3.81
C ARG A 311 -12.22 3.50 -5.10
N VAL A 312 -11.98 4.53 -5.89
CA VAL A 312 -11.26 4.43 -7.16
C VAL A 312 -9.85 5.00 -7.02
N LEU A 313 -8.83 4.17 -7.25
CA LEU A 313 -7.44 4.59 -7.32
C LEU A 313 -7.00 4.71 -8.77
N ALA A 314 -6.32 5.79 -9.13
CA ALA A 314 -5.64 5.88 -10.42
C ALA A 314 -4.19 5.41 -10.28
N LYS A 315 -3.74 4.57 -11.20
CA LYS A 315 -2.35 4.15 -11.30
C LYS A 315 -1.60 5.15 -12.19
N VAL A 316 -0.52 5.70 -11.63
CA VAL A 316 0.39 6.59 -12.36
C VAL A 316 1.46 5.72 -13.00
N GLU A 317 1.29 5.48 -14.30
CA GLU A 317 2.04 4.50 -15.09
C GLU A 317 2.69 5.10 -16.34
N SER A 318 2.32 6.32 -16.73
CA SER A 318 2.78 6.95 -17.97
C SER A 318 3.29 8.37 -17.77
N LEU A 319 4.07 8.85 -18.75
CA LEU A 319 4.48 10.25 -18.81
C LEU A 319 3.27 11.21 -18.91
N GLU A 320 2.20 10.80 -19.61
CA GLU A 320 0.98 11.60 -19.72
C GLU A 320 0.28 11.76 -18.36
N SER A 321 0.22 10.67 -17.57
CA SER A 321 -0.28 10.72 -16.19
C SER A 321 0.47 11.76 -15.35
N LEU A 322 1.80 11.87 -15.52
CA LEU A 322 2.61 12.85 -14.78
C LEU A 322 2.30 14.30 -15.19
N GLN A 323 2.10 14.54 -16.48
CA GLN A 323 1.76 15.88 -17.00
C GLN A 323 0.41 16.38 -16.47
N LYS A 324 -0.54 15.45 -16.26
CA LYS A 324 -1.90 15.72 -15.76
C LYS A 324 -2.09 15.31 -14.29
N LEU A 325 -1.00 15.11 -13.54
CA LEU A 325 -1.01 14.47 -12.22
C LEU A 325 -2.03 15.11 -11.25
N LYS A 326 -2.06 16.43 -11.16
CA LYS A 326 -2.95 17.14 -10.21
C LYS A 326 -4.43 16.88 -10.50
N GLU A 327 -4.83 16.87 -11.76
CA GLU A 327 -6.21 16.67 -12.18
C GLU A 327 -6.65 15.22 -11.91
N ILE A 328 -5.75 14.26 -12.17
CA ILE A 328 -5.97 12.83 -11.89
C ILE A 328 -6.09 12.59 -10.38
N VAL A 329 -5.21 13.18 -9.56
CA VAL A 329 -5.25 13.09 -8.09
C VAL A 329 -6.56 13.69 -7.56
N GLU A 330 -7.03 14.80 -8.13
CA GLU A 330 -8.29 15.43 -7.73
C GLU A 330 -9.50 14.53 -7.96
N ALA A 331 -9.57 13.90 -9.14
CA ALA A 331 -10.67 13.02 -9.51
C ALA A 331 -10.67 11.69 -8.72
N SER A 332 -9.48 11.20 -8.34
CA SER A 332 -9.29 9.90 -7.70
C SER A 332 -9.56 9.92 -6.19
N ASP A 333 -9.82 8.75 -5.61
CA ASP A 333 -9.89 8.56 -4.14
C ASP A 333 -8.54 8.20 -3.52
N GLY A 334 -7.56 7.85 -4.35
CA GLY A 334 -6.17 7.54 -4.00
C GLY A 334 -5.33 7.35 -5.26
N ILE A 335 -4.02 7.23 -5.10
CA ILE A 335 -3.09 7.00 -6.21
C ILE A 335 -2.23 5.77 -5.93
N MET A 336 -1.85 5.05 -6.98
CA MET A 336 -0.81 4.03 -6.94
C MET A 336 0.34 4.44 -7.87
N VAL A 337 1.54 4.60 -7.31
CA VAL A 337 2.78 4.84 -8.06
C VAL A 337 3.28 3.48 -8.55
N ALA A 338 3.02 3.17 -9.82
CA ALA A 338 3.36 1.88 -10.43
C ALA A 338 4.72 1.99 -11.12
N ARG A 339 5.78 1.78 -10.35
CA ARG A 339 7.16 2.11 -10.74
C ARG A 339 7.69 1.29 -11.90
N GLY A 340 7.26 0.03 -11.99
CA GLY A 340 7.65 -0.85 -13.09
C GLY A 340 7.20 -0.32 -14.45
N ASP A 341 5.91 0.05 -14.56
CA ASP A 341 5.35 0.66 -15.76
C ASP A 341 5.90 2.06 -16.01
N LEU A 342 5.96 2.89 -14.97
CA LEU A 342 6.47 4.24 -15.10
C LEU A 342 7.95 4.27 -15.55
N GLY A 343 8.76 3.30 -15.10
CA GLY A 343 10.16 3.14 -15.51
C GLY A 343 10.35 2.74 -16.98
N VAL A 344 9.29 2.33 -17.68
CA VAL A 344 9.28 2.10 -19.14
C VAL A 344 9.10 3.42 -19.90
N GLU A 345 8.50 4.42 -19.26
CA GLU A 345 8.00 5.66 -19.88
C GLU A 345 8.86 6.89 -19.55
N ILE A 346 9.62 6.84 -18.45
CA ILE A 346 10.59 7.88 -18.06
C ILE A 346 11.96 7.27 -17.72
N PRO A 347 13.06 8.03 -17.81
CA PRO A 347 14.36 7.55 -17.39
C PRO A 347 14.35 7.08 -15.93
N TYR A 348 14.87 5.88 -15.65
CA TYR A 348 14.73 5.23 -14.36
C TYR A 348 15.39 6.01 -13.21
N GLU A 349 16.40 6.84 -13.49
CA GLU A 349 17.02 7.72 -12.51
C GLU A 349 16.09 8.84 -12.00
N GLN A 350 15.00 9.13 -12.73
CA GLN A 350 14.00 10.13 -12.33
C GLN A 350 12.91 9.55 -11.41
N ILE A 351 12.74 8.22 -11.41
CA ILE A 351 11.67 7.53 -10.66
C ILE A 351 11.63 7.93 -9.18
N PRO A 352 12.77 7.99 -8.43
CA PRO A 352 12.73 8.36 -7.02
C PRO A 352 12.20 9.79 -6.79
N THR A 353 12.59 10.74 -7.63
CA THR A 353 12.14 12.15 -7.51
C THR A 353 10.68 12.32 -7.92
N VAL A 354 10.23 11.57 -8.94
CA VAL A 354 8.82 11.58 -9.38
C VAL A 354 7.91 10.93 -8.33
N GLN A 355 8.35 9.85 -7.69
CA GLN A 355 7.64 9.24 -6.57
C GLN A 355 7.45 10.25 -5.42
N GLU A 356 8.51 10.98 -5.05
CA GLU A 356 8.43 12.03 -4.02
C GLU A 356 7.45 13.15 -4.40
N GLU A 357 7.42 13.55 -5.68
CA GLU A 357 6.45 14.52 -6.17
C GLU A 357 5.01 13.99 -6.09
N ILE A 358 4.75 12.77 -6.56
CA ILE A 358 3.41 12.17 -6.52
C ILE A 358 2.92 12.05 -5.07
N THR A 359 3.75 11.52 -4.18
CA THR A 359 3.41 11.38 -2.75
C THR A 359 3.13 12.73 -2.09
N ARG A 360 3.93 13.76 -2.39
CA ARG A 360 3.68 15.14 -1.94
C ARG A 360 2.34 15.68 -2.42
N VAL A 361 2.04 15.58 -3.72
CA VAL A 361 0.78 16.06 -4.29
C VAL A 361 -0.43 15.32 -3.69
N CYS A 362 -0.34 14.00 -3.54
CA CYS A 362 -1.39 13.20 -2.91
C CYS A 362 -1.64 13.63 -1.47
N ARG A 363 -0.57 13.78 -0.68
CA ARG A 363 -0.64 14.23 0.71
C ARG A 363 -1.23 15.64 0.81
N GLU A 364 -0.81 16.59 -0.02
CA GLU A 364 -1.41 17.93 -0.09
C GLU A 364 -2.91 17.88 -0.38
N MET A 365 -3.36 16.93 -1.20
CA MET A 365 -4.75 16.75 -1.62
C MET A 365 -5.58 15.80 -0.75
N ASN A 366 -5.03 15.35 0.39
CA ASN A 366 -5.67 14.39 1.28
C ASN A 366 -6.10 13.10 0.55
N LYS A 367 -5.21 12.59 -0.30
CA LYS A 367 -5.37 11.32 -1.02
C LYS A 367 -4.30 10.33 -0.55
N PRO A 368 -4.68 9.10 -0.18
CA PRO A 368 -3.71 8.07 0.14
C PRO A 368 -2.92 7.68 -1.11
N VAL A 369 -1.65 7.35 -0.92
CA VAL A 369 -0.75 6.92 -2.00
C VAL A 369 -0.12 5.55 -1.68
N ILE A 370 -0.18 4.66 -2.66
CA ILE A 370 0.46 3.34 -2.66
C ILE A 370 1.74 3.41 -3.47
N VAL A 371 2.86 2.97 -2.94
CA VAL A 371 4.08 2.73 -3.72
C VAL A 371 4.15 1.25 -4.09
N ALA A 372 4.24 0.98 -5.39
CA ALA A 372 4.05 -0.35 -5.97
C ALA A 372 5.19 -0.75 -6.92
N SER A 373 5.37 -2.08 -7.03
CA SER A 373 6.33 -2.78 -7.90
C SER A 373 7.79 -2.56 -7.53
N GLN A 374 8.64 -3.58 -7.71
CA GLN A 374 10.10 -3.50 -7.50
C GLN A 374 10.53 -3.06 -6.09
N LEU A 375 9.71 -3.29 -5.05
CA LEU A 375 10.12 -2.99 -3.67
C LEU A 375 11.05 -4.08 -3.14
N LEU A 376 10.66 -5.35 -3.30
CA LEU A 376 11.42 -6.51 -2.85
C LEU A 376 11.48 -7.58 -3.96
N GLU A 377 11.66 -7.17 -5.22
CA GLU A 377 11.55 -8.03 -6.42
C GLU A 377 12.40 -9.30 -6.33
N SER A 378 13.63 -9.20 -5.80
CA SER A 378 14.52 -10.34 -5.62
C SER A 378 13.89 -11.43 -4.74
N MET A 379 12.94 -11.06 -3.87
CA MET A 379 12.24 -12.00 -3.00
C MET A 379 11.19 -12.87 -3.71
N VAL A 380 10.93 -12.64 -5.00
CA VAL A 380 10.23 -13.60 -5.85
C VAL A 380 11.03 -14.90 -5.94
N GLU A 381 12.36 -14.82 -6.03
CA GLU A 381 13.24 -15.99 -6.20
C GLU A 381 14.03 -16.34 -4.93
N TYR A 382 14.40 -15.34 -4.14
CA TYR A 382 15.32 -15.48 -3.01
C TYR A 382 14.64 -15.23 -1.66
N PRO A 383 15.05 -15.91 -0.58
CA PRO A 383 14.41 -15.75 0.73
C PRO A 383 14.78 -14.44 1.45
N THR A 384 15.64 -13.61 0.88
CA THR A 384 16.22 -12.42 1.53
C THR A 384 16.37 -11.32 0.49
N PRO A 385 15.96 -10.08 0.81
CA PRO A 385 16.08 -8.98 -0.13
C PRO A 385 17.52 -8.49 -0.23
N THR A 386 17.79 -7.70 -1.26
CA THR A 386 19.02 -6.93 -1.37
C THR A 386 19.01 -5.74 -0.41
N ARG A 387 20.19 -5.17 -0.15
CA ARG A 387 20.28 -3.93 0.65
C ARG A 387 19.66 -2.73 -0.07
N ALA A 388 19.70 -2.73 -1.40
CA ALA A 388 19.11 -1.68 -2.22
C ALA A 388 17.59 -1.66 -2.08
N GLU A 389 16.95 -2.83 -2.11
CA GLU A 389 15.51 -3.00 -1.90
C GLU A 389 15.06 -2.54 -0.51
N VAL A 390 15.81 -2.90 0.55
CA VAL A 390 15.49 -2.41 1.91
C VAL A 390 15.65 -0.89 2.01
N ALA A 391 16.64 -0.31 1.33
CA ALA A 391 16.81 1.14 1.27
C ALA A 391 15.66 1.81 0.51
N ASP A 392 15.20 1.22 -0.60
CA ASP A 392 14.06 1.70 -1.39
C ASP A 392 12.74 1.67 -0.60
N VAL A 393 12.45 0.56 0.09
CA VAL A 393 11.33 0.45 1.04
C VAL A 393 11.39 1.55 2.10
N SER A 394 12.58 1.76 2.69
CA SER A 394 12.79 2.77 3.72
C SER A 394 12.57 4.19 3.19
N GLU A 395 12.99 4.43 1.95
CA GLU A 395 12.84 5.72 1.26
C GLU A 395 11.37 6.00 0.93
N ALA A 396 10.61 5.01 0.44
CA ALA A 396 9.18 5.16 0.20
C ALA A 396 8.40 5.56 1.47
N VAL A 397 8.78 5.00 2.63
CA VAL A 397 8.20 5.39 3.93
C VAL A 397 8.61 6.82 4.31
N ARG A 398 9.88 7.19 4.08
CA ARG A 398 10.39 8.55 4.34
C ARG A 398 9.72 9.61 3.45
N GLN A 399 9.31 9.23 2.25
CA GLN A 399 8.52 10.05 1.33
C GLN A 399 7.02 10.05 1.66
N TYR A 400 6.63 9.54 2.83
CA TYR A 400 5.26 9.55 3.34
C TYR A 400 4.29 8.74 2.48
N ALA A 401 4.70 7.59 1.93
CA ALA A 401 3.73 6.65 1.38
C ALA A 401 2.71 6.21 2.44
N ASP A 402 1.42 6.16 2.08
CA ASP A 402 0.39 5.61 2.97
C ASP A 402 0.48 4.09 3.03
N ALA A 403 0.76 3.47 1.88
CA ALA A 403 0.90 2.03 1.76
C ALA A 403 2.07 1.62 0.86
N LEU A 404 2.60 0.43 1.14
CA LEU A 404 3.57 -0.27 0.30
C LEU A 404 2.93 -1.56 -0.24
N MET A 405 3.24 -1.92 -1.48
CA MET A 405 2.60 -3.05 -2.16
C MET A 405 3.58 -4.11 -2.64
N LEU A 406 3.34 -5.36 -2.23
CA LEU A 406 3.94 -6.54 -2.84
C LEU A 406 3.16 -6.94 -4.10
N SER A 407 3.91 -7.14 -5.19
CA SER A 407 3.41 -7.55 -6.50
C SER A 407 3.73 -9.04 -6.72
N GLY A 408 4.81 -9.36 -7.44
CA GLY A 408 5.21 -10.73 -7.71
C GLY A 408 5.58 -11.50 -6.44
N GLU A 409 6.11 -10.80 -5.44
CA GLU A 409 6.66 -11.37 -4.21
C GLU A 409 5.65 -12.21 -3.45
N SER A 410 4.39 -11.75 -3.39
CA SER A 410 3.27 -12.48 -2.76
C SER A 410 2.39 -13.24 -3.75
N ALA A 411 2.40 -12.87 -5.03
CA ALA A 411 1.54 -13.50 -6.02
C ALA A 411 2.08 -14.87 -6.49
N ILE A 412 3.38 -14.92 -6.82
CA ILE A 412 4.03 -16.09 -7.43
C ILE A 412 5.25 -16.57 -6.64
N GLY A 413 5.88 -15.69 -5.85
CA GLY A 413 7.06 -16.02 -5.07
C GLY A 413 6.76 -16.97 -3.89
N PRO A 414 7.67 -17.90 -3.54
CA PRO A 414 7.47 -18.81 -2.41
C PRO A 414 7.71 -18.13 -1.05
N TYR A 415 8.11 -16.85 -1.04
CA TYR A 415 8.52 -16.13 0.17
C TYR A 415 7.60 -14.93 0.51
N GLY A 416 6.37 -14.89 0.00
CA GLY A 416 5.44 -13.78 0.21
C GLY A 416 5.27 -13.33 1.67
N GLN A 417 5.15 -14.27 2.61
CA GLN A 417 5.08 -13.94 4.05
C GLN A 417 6.37 -13.32 4.59
N LYS A 418 7.54 -13.78 4.12
CA LYS A 418 8.82 -13.18 4.51
C LYS A 418 8.96 -11.78 3.93
N ALA A 419 8.59 -11.59 2.67
CA ALA A 419 8.58 -10.27 2.03
C ALA A 419 7.68 -9.30 2.79
N LEU A 420 6.49 -9.73 3.20
CA LEU A 420 5.58 -8.92 4.02
C LEU A 420 6.21 -8.53 5.37
N SER A 421 6.86 -9.48 6.04
CA SER A 421 7.58 -9.22 7.30
C SER A 421 8.71 -8.20 7.13
N ILE A 422 9.43 -8.22 6.00
CA ILE A 422 10.45 -7.21 5.69
C ILE A 422 9.81 -5.82 5.53
N LEU A 423 8.71 -5.69 4.78
CA LEU A 423 8.00 -4.41 4.65
C LEU A 423 7.54 -3.89 6.02
N GLN A 424 6.97 -4.76 6.86
CA GLN A 424 6.54 -4.41 8.22
C GLN A 424 7.72 -3.89 9.06
N MET A 425 8.83 -4.62 9.07
CA MET A 425 10.02 -4.30 9.87
C MET A 425 10.66 -2.98 9.43
N ALA A 426 10.88 -2.81 8.13
CA ALA A 426 11.50 -1.60 7.58
C ALA A 426 10.61 -0.37 7.82
N SER A 427 9.29 -0.49 7.59
CA SER A 427 8.33 0.60 7.84
C SER A 427 8.30 0.99 9.31
N SER A 428 8.17 0.02 10.22
CA SER A 428 8.14 0.29 11.67
C SER A 428 9.44 0.96 12.14
N ARG A 429 10.60 0.54 11.61
CA ARG A 429 11.89 1.15 11.96
C ARG A 429 11.98 2.60 11.46
N MET A 430 11.52 2.89 10.24
CA MET A 430 11.53 4.24 9.69
C MET A 430 10.54 5.18 10.39
N GLU A 431 9.35 4.68 10.74
CA GLU A 431 8.36 5.41 11.55
C GLU A 431 8.93 5.78 12.93
N LEU A 432 9.59 4.82 13.60
CA LEU A 432 10.26 5.04 14.87
C LEU A 432 11.39 6.08 14.75
N TRP A 433 12.27 5.92 13.75
CA TRP A 433 13.37 6.84 13.50
C TRP A 433 12.89 8.28 13.23
N SER A 434 11.83 8.43 12.43
CA SER A 434 11.22 9.73 12.13
C SER A 434 10.76 10.46 13.41
N ARG A 435 10.19 9.71 14.37
CA ARG A 435 9.82 10.24 15.68
C ARG A 435 11.03 10.57 16.55
N GLU A 436 12.01 9.69 16.64
CA GLU A 436 13.24 9.86 17.44
C GLU A 436 14.01 11.13 17.02
N GLU A 437 14.10 11.40 15.72
CA GLU A 437 14.80 12.55 15.16
C GLU A 437 13.91 13.81 15.03
N ASN A 438 12.65 13.74 15.47
CA ASN A 438 11.64 14.79 15.29
C ASN A 438 11.56 15.30 13.84
N ARG A 439 11.68 14.39 12.86
CA ARG A 439 11.82 14.70 11.43
C ARG A 439 10.49 14.80 10.68
N GLN A 440 9.41 15.15 11.37
CA GLN A 440 8.15 15.45 10.68
C GLN A 440 8.30 16.72 9.86
N SER A 441 8.24 16.58 8.54
CA SER A 441 8.11 17.74 7.67
C SER A 441 6.72 18.34 7.90
N ILE A 442 6.73 19.64 8.24
CA ILE A 442 5.53 20.44 8.26
C ILE A 442 5.04 20.47 6.81
N LEU A 443 3.87 19.88 6.56
CA LEU A 443 3.19 20.06 5.28
C LEU A 443 2.95 21.54 5.07
N HIS A 444 3.34 22.04 3.89
CA HIS A 444 2.80 23.31 3.45
C HIS A 444 1.28 23.14 3.31
N GLN A 445 0.52 23.85 4.15
CA GLN A 445 -0.92 23.63 4.25
C GLN A 445 -1.63 24.15 3.00
N ARG A 446 -1.89 23.26 2.03
CA ARG A 446 -2.89 23.51 1.00
C ARG A 446 -4.27 23.47 1.65
N ARG A 447 -5.03 24.57 1.56
CA ARG A 447 -6.43 24.60 2.00
C ARG A 447 -7.24 23.71 1.06
N LEU A 448 -7.87 22.67 1.61
CA LEU A 448 -8.76 21.77 0.87
C LEU A 448 -10.23 22.12 1.04
N GLY A 449 -10.61 22.59 2.23
CA GLY A 449 -12.00 22.90 2.52
C GLY A 449 -12.56 23.98 1.59
N VAL A 450 -13.56 23.62 0.77
CA VAL A 450 -14.27 24.56 -0.10
C VAL A 450 -15.34 25.29 0.71
N SER A 451 -16.20 24.52 1.39
CA SER A 451 -17.23 25.08 2.28
C SER A 451 -16.63 25.51 3.63
N LEU A 452 -17.33 26.36 4.38
CA LEU A 452 -16.89 26.73 5.73
C LEU A 452 -16.81 25.50 6.67
N PRO A 453 -17.81 24.59 6.72
CA PRO A 453 -17.72 23.35 7.50
C PRO A 453 -16.49 22.49 7.18
N ASP A 454 -16.14 22.34 5.90
CA ASP A 454 -14.95 21.57 5.50
C ASP A 454 -13.66 22.24 6.00
N ARG A 455 -13.60 23.58 5.92
CA ARG A 455 -12.45 24.34 6.43
C ARG A 455 -12.32 24.21 7.94
N ILE A 456 -13.43 24.21 8.67
CA ILE A 456 -13.40 24.03 10.12
C ILE A 456 -12.92 22.61 10.46
N ALA A 457 -13.46 21.57 9.81
CA ALA A 457 -13.02 20.19 9.99
C ALA A 457 -11.52 20.03 9.72
N GLU A 458 -11.03 20.61 8.62
CA GLU A 458 -9.63 20.62 8.25
C GLU A 458 -8.74 21.28 9.32
N GLN A 459 -9.12 22.48 9.78
CA GLN A 459 -8.34 23.18 10.81
C GLN A 459 -8.38 22.49 12.17
N ILE A 460 -9.53 21.91 12.54
CA ILE A 460 -9.67 21.09 13.75
C ILE A 460 -8.71 19.90 13.68
N CYS A 461 -8.68 19.16 12.57
CA CYS A 461 -7.78 18.01 12.44
C CYS A 461 -6.30 18.44 12.47
N ASN A 462 -5.94 19.55 11.82
CA ASN A 462 -4.58 20.08 11.86
C ASN A 462 -4.15 20.46 13.29
N CYS A 463 -4.98 21.23 14.00
CA CYS A 463 -4.73 21.63 15.39
C CYS A 463 -4.71 20.43 16.34
N ALA A 464 -5.58 19.44 16.11
CA ALA A 464 -5.63 18.22 16.90
C ALA A 464 -4.30 17.46 16.79
N VAL A 465 -3.75 17.28 15.58
CA VAL A 465 -2.46 16.59 15.41
C VAL A 465 -1.32 17.36 16.06
N GLU A 466 -1.28 18.68 15.90
CA GLU A 466 -0.28 19.53 16.58
C GLU A 466 -0.37 19.38 18.11
N MET A 467 -1.58 19.47 18.67
CA MET A 467 -1.84 19.30 20.09
C MET A 467 -1.46 17.90 20.58
N ALA A 468 -1.86 16.85 19.85
CA ALA A 468 -1.55 15.47 20.19
C ALA A 468 -0.05 15.22 20.27
N ASN A 469 0.71 15.73 19.30
CA ASN A 469 2.16 15.59 19.25
C ASN A 469 2.84 16.38 20.37
N ASN A 470 2.39 17.61 20.65
CA ASN A 470 2.98 18.47 21.67
C ASN A 470 2.68 18.00 23.10
N LEU A 471 1.46 17.50 23.34
CA LEU A 471 1.05 16.96 24.63
C LEU A 471 1.55 15.53 24.86
N GLY A 472 1.97 14.83 23.80
CA GLY A 472 2.39 13.43 23.88
C GLY A 472 1.24 12.50 24.27
N VAL A 473 0.05 12.73 23.70
CA VAL A 473 -1.11 11.84 23.95
C VAL A 473 -0.84 10.44 23.40
N ASP A 474 -1.46 9.43 24.00
CA ASP A 474 -1.25 8.03 23.65
C ASP A 474 -2.00 7.63 22.37
N ALA A 475 -3.21 8.14 22.17
CA ALA A 475 -4.05 7.81 21.01
C ALA A 475 -4.93 8.97 20.56
N ILE A 476 -5.30 8.97 19.29
CA ILE A 476 -6.35 9.85 18.73
C ILE A 476 -7.58 9.01 18.44
N PHE A 477 -8.72 9.37 19.03
CA PHE A 477 -10.01 8.75 18.77
C PHE A 477 -10.81 9.69 17.87
N VAL A 478 -11.24 9.19 16.71
CA VAL A 478 -12.03 9.97 15.76
C VAL A 478 -13.34 9.24 15.45
N TYR A 479 -14.46 9.92 15.64
CA TYR A 479 -15.79 9.42 15.26
C TYR A 479 -16.13 10.00 13.90
N THR A 480 -16.44 9.14 12.93
CA THR A 480 -16.64 9.57 11.55
C THR A 480 -17.65 8.72 10.80
N LYS A 481 -18.55 9.37 10.06
CA LYS A 481 -19.53 8.68 9.20
C LYS A 481 -18.95 8.22 7.87
N HIS A 482 -18.08 9.04 7.26
CA HIS A 482 -17.57 8.82 5.90
C HIS A 482 -16.04 8.76 5.81
N GLY A 483 -15.34 8.86 6.95
CA GLY A 483 -13.88 8.75 7.03
C GLY A 483 -13.10 10.04 6.78
N GLN A 484 -13.78 11.17 6.52
CA GLN A 484 -13.13 12.43 6.13
C GLN A 484 -12.18 12.94 7.22
N MET A 485 -12.63 13.05 8.48
CA MET A 485 -11.76 13.49 9.58
C MET A 485 -10.60 12.53 9.83
N ALA A 486 -10.84 11.22 9.76
CA ALA A 486 -9.78 10.21 9.93
C ALA A 486 -8.70 10.37 8.84
N SER A 487 -9.10 10.64 7.60
CA SER A 487 -8.18 10.92 6.51
C SER A 487 -7.41 12.23 6.70
N LEU A 488 -8.08 13.31 7.14
CA LEU A 488 -7.43 14.59 7.45
C LEU A 488 -6.40 14.48 8.59
N LEU A 489 -6.70 13.67 9.62
CA LEU A 489 -5.74 13.34 10.68
C LEU A 489 -4.56 12.54 10.11
N SER A 490 -4.82 11.49 9.33
CA SER A 490 -3.79 10.66 8.67
C SER A 490 -2.82 11.47 7.82
N ARG A 491 -3.34 12.42 7.02
CA ARG A 491 -2.55 13.33 6.17
C ARG A 491 -1.47 14.08 6.94
N ASN A 492 -1.78 14.49 8.16
CA ASN A 492 -0.88 15.25 9.04
C ASN A 492 0.17 14.36 9.74
N ARG A 493 0.08 13.03 9.59
CA ARG A 493 1.05 12.04 10.10
C ARG A 493 1.29 12.12 11.62
N PRO A 494 0.26 12.09 12.50
CA PRO A 494 0.44 12.19 13.95
C PRO A 494 1.38 11.11 14.52
N TYR A 495 2.06 11.42 15.64
CA TYR A 495 2.84 10.45 16.41
C TYR A 495 1.99 9.36 17.09
N PRO A 496 0.85 9.67 17.72
CA PRO A 496 -0.07 8.63 18.17
C PRO A 496 -0.83 7.95 17.01
N PRO A 497 -1.27 6.69 17.18
CA PRO A 497 -2.19 6.03 16.26
C PRO A 497 -3.58 6.68 16.28
N ILE A 498 -4.32 6.53 15.18
CA ILE A 498 -5.67 7.07 15.00
C ILE A 498 -6.68 5.90 15.03
N PHE A 499 -7.53 5.83 16.04
CA PHE A 499 -8.65 4.91 16.12
C PHE A 499 -9.88 5.57 15.51
N ALA A 500 -10.33 5.08 14.36
CA ALA A 500 -11.46 5.64 13.62
C ALA A 500 -12.73 4.81 13.84
N PHE A 501 -13.68 5.35 14.58
CA PHE A 501 -14.95 4.73 14.90
C PHE A 501 -16.00 5.11 13.87
N THR A 502 -16.63 4.12 13.25
CA THR A 502 -17.68 4.31 12.26
C THR A 502 -18.74 3.24 12.37
N SER A 503 -19.98 3.57 12.01
CA SER A 503 -21.09 2.62 11.90
C SER A 503 -21.25 2.04 10.48
N ASP A 504 -20.47 2.53 9.51
CA ASP A 504 -20.50 2.05 8.13
C ASP A 504 -19.30 1.13 7.82
N ASN A 505 -19.58 -0.14 7.52
CA ASN A 505 -18.52 -1.10 7.22
C ASN A 505 -17.80 -0.77 5.89
N GLY A 506 -18.46 -0.12 4.93
CA GLY A 506 -17.81 0.35 3.70
C GLY A 506 -16.71 1.37 4.00
N THR A 507 -17.01 2.34 4.86
CA THR A 507 -16.06 3.32 5.39
C THR A 507 -14.96 2.65 6.20
N ARG A 508 -15.30 1.67 7.06
CA ARG A 508 -14.29 0.89 7.81
C ARG A 508 -13.25 0.28 6.87
N MET A 509 -13.71 -0.43 5.84
CA MET A 509 -12.81 -1.04 4.86
C MET A 509 -12.01 0.00 4.07
N ALA A 510 -12.64 1.09 3.62
CA ALA A 510 -11.96 2.14 2.88
C ALA A 510 -10.82 2.82 3.69
N LEU A 511 -10.96 2.89 5.01
CA LEU A 511 -9.95 3.47 5.91
C LEU A 511 -8.71 2.59 6.10
N ASN A 512 -8.75 1.29 5.74
CA ASN A 512 -7.58 0.40 5.85
C ASN A 512 -6.39 0.84 4.99
N LEU A 513 -6.59 1.74 4.03
CA LEU A 513 -5.52 2.30 3.21
C LEU A 513 -4.92 3.60 3.80
N GLN A 514 -5.55 4.21 4.79
CA GLN A 514 -5.09 5.49 5.35
C GLN A 514 -3.99 5.24 6.40
N TRP A 515 -2.84 5.89 6.24
CA TRP A 515 -1.71 5.73 7.16
C TRP A 515 -2.09 5.98 8.63
N GLY A 516 -1.65 5.09 9.51
CA GLY A 516 -1.84 5.23 10.97
C GLY A 516 -3.28 5.12 11.46
N VAL A 517 -4.25 4.88 10.57
CA VAL A 517 -5.67 4.71 10.94
C VAL A 517 -5.97 3.25 11.23
N ILE A 518 -6.51 2.96 12.41
CA ILE A 518 -7.08 1.68 12.80
C ILE A 518 -8.60 1.85 12.80
N PRO A 519 -9.33 1.33 11.80
CA PRO A 519 -10.75 1.55 11.71
C PRO A 519 -11.54 0.49 12.49
N LEU A 520 -12.59 0.91 13.19
CA LEU A 520 -13.42 0.07 14.05
C LEU A 520 -14.88 0.24 13.69
N LEU A 521 -15.58 -0.89 13.49
CA LEU A 521 -17.03 -0.89 13.33
C LEU A 521 -17.65 -0.83 14.73
N VAL A 522 -18.40 0.23 14.99
CA VAL A 522 -19.16 0.41 16.22
C VAL A 522 -20.52 1.01 15.92
N GLU A 523 -21.54 0.59 16.67
CA GLU A 523 -22.83 1.28 16.63
C GLU A 523 -22.64 2.66 17.27
N LEU A 524 -22.98 3.72 16.53
CA LEU A 524 -22.89 5.11 16.97
C LEU A 524 -24.29 5.68 17.10
N SER A 525 -24.59 6.26 18.26
CA SER A 525 -25.76 7.10 18.44
C SER A 525 -25.50 8.47 17.81
N ASP A 526 -26.40 8.95 16.96
CA ASP A 526 -26.33 10.30 16.42
C ASP A 526 -26.66 11.37 17.48
N ASP A 527 -27.42 11.01 18.52
CA ASP A 527 -27.94 11.96 19.50
C ASP A 527 -27.06 12.10 20.76
N ASP A 528 -26.16 11.16 21.04
CA ASP A 528 -25.35 11.17 22.27
C ASP A 528 -23.88 10.77 22.02
N MET A 529 -23.05 11.78 21.76
CA MET A 529 -21.63 11.61 21.54
C MET A 529 -20.86 11.25 22.82
N GLU A 530 -21.26 11.78 23.99
CA GLU A 530 -20.58 11.45 25.24
C GLU A 530 -20.82 9.99 25.64
N ALA A 531 -22.01 9.45 25.35
CA ALA A 531 -22.28 8.02 25.47
C ALA A 531 -21.43 7.20 24.49
N ASN A 532 -21.29 7.62 23.23
CA ASN A 532 -20.41 6.94 22.26
C ASN A 532 -18.95 6.91 22.77
N ILE A 533 -18.45 8.04 23.29
CA ILE A 533 -17.09 8.16 23.85
C ILE A 533 -16.93 7.24 25.05
N SER A 534 -17.84 7.30 26.02
CA SER A 534 -17.77 6.49 27.23
C SER A 534 -17.82 4.99 26.91
N THR A 535 -18.75 4.59 26.03
CA THR A 535 -18.91 3.19 25.60
C THR A 535 -17.67 2.66 24.91
N THR A 536 -17.09 3.42 23.97
CA THR A 536 -15.90 2.98 23.22
C THR A 536 -14.65 2.95 24.10
N ILE A 537 -14.46 3.92 25.01
CA ILE A 537 -13.37 3.89 26.01
C ILE A 537 -13.51 2.66 26.91
N GLU A 538 -14.69 2.42 27.48
CA GLU A 538 -14.93 1.25 28.34
C GLU A 538 -14.67 -0.06 27.62
N LEU A 539 -15.12 -0.15 26.37
CA LEU A 539 -15.00 -1.35 25.57
C LEU A 539 -13.54 -1.64 25.16
N ILE A 540 -12.75 -0.62 24.79
CA ILE A 540 -11.30 -0.75 24.58
C ILE A 540 -10.58 -1.09 25.89
N ARG A 541 -10.99 -0.48 27.01
CA ARG A 541 -10.44 -0.80 28.34
C ARG A 541 -10.69 -2.26 28.73
N ARG A 542 -11.89 -2.80 28.46
CA ARG A 542 -12.22 -4.22 28.72
C ARG A 542 -11.35 -5.19 27.92
N LYS A 543 -10.90 -4.80 26.72
CA LYS A 543 -9.92 -5.57 25.95
C LYS A 543 -8.48 -5.45 26.46
N GLY A 544 -8.24 -4.70 27.54
CA GLY A 544 -6.90 -4.50 28.12
C GLY A 544 -5.99 -3.58 27.29
N MET A 545 -6.59 -2.83 26.36
CA MET A 545 -5.89 -2.00 25.39
C MET A 545 -5.66 -0.56 25.87
N LEU A 546 -6.53 -0.06 26.75
CA LEU A 546 -6.35 1.21 27.47
C LEU A 546 -6.11 0.91 28.96
N LYS A 547 -5.16 1.64 29.56
CA LYS A 547 -4.78 1.56 30.96
C LYS A 547 -5.14 2.86 31.68
N PRO A 548 -5.43 2.81 33.00
CA PRO A 548 -5.53 4.02 33.81
C PRO A 548 -4.27 4.88 33.67
N GLY A 549 -4.46 6.16 33.39
CA GLY A 549 -3.39 7.13 33.11
C GLY A 549 -3.15 7.41 31.62
N ASP A 550 -3.61 6.56 30.70
CA ASP A 550 -3.50 6.81 29.26
C ASP A 550 -4.30 8.07 28.88
N VAL A 551 -3.73 8.89 28.00
CA VAL A 551 -4.32 10.15 27.54
C VAL A 551 -4.78 10.00 26.10
N VAL A 552 -6.08 10.16 25.89
CA VAL A 552 -6.71 10.04 24.57
C VAL A 552 -7.23 11.40 24.13
N MET A 553 -6.89 11.78 22.89
CA MET A 553 -7.49 12.95 22.25
C MET A 553 -8.68 12.51 21.39
N VAL A 554 -9.85 13.05 21.66
CA VAL A 554 -11.08 12.79 20.92
C VAL A 554 -11.35 13.91 19.93
N VAL A 555 -11.62 13.53 18.69
CA VAL A 555 -12.00 14.41 17.58
C VAL A 555 -13.33 13.94 17.00
N SER A 556 -14.26 14.85 16.76
CA SER A 556 -15.61 14.47 16.32
C SER A 556 -16.31 15.52 15.46
N ASP A 557 -17.17 15.05 14.54
CA ASP A 557 -18.00 15.87 13.65
C ASP A 557 -19.49 15.46 13.60
N LEU A 558 -20.00 14.70 14.58
CA LEU A 558 -21.39 14.22 14.53
C LEU A 558 -22.39 15.35 14.86
N THR A 559 -23.32 15.60 13.94
CA THR A 559 -24.46 16.49 14.10
C THR A 559 -25.60 15.76 14.83
N PRO A 560 -26.10 16.25 15.98
CA PRO A 560 -27.26 15.66 16.65
C PRO A 560 -28.49 15.68 15.74
N THR A 561 -29.20 14.56 15.62
CA THR A 561 -30.38 14.46 14.76
C THR A 561 -31.62 15.16 15.34
N HIS A 562 -31.69 15.32 16.66
CA HIS A 562 -32.78 16.07 17.29
C HIS A 562 -32.28 17.08 18.32
N ILE A 563 -32.79 18.32 18.16
CA ILE A 563 -32.61 19.52 19.00
C ILE A 563 -31.47 20.44 18.50
N ASN A 564 -31.88 21.44 17.70
CA ASN A 564 -31.12 22.55 17.13
C ASN A 564 -30.22 22.23 15.93
N SER A 565 -30.37 23.05 14.89
CA SER A 565 -29.67 23.05 13.60
C SER A 565 -28.16 23.39 13.72
N THR A 566 -27.50 22.95 14.78
CA THR A 566 -26.13 23.33 15.11
C THR A 566 -25.21 22.12 14.94
N ALA A 567 -24.36 22.18 13.92
CA ALA A 567 -23.26 21.24 13.77
C ALA A 567 -22.17 21.58 14.80
N PHE A 568 -21.72 20.60 15.58
CA PHE A 568 -20.65 20.75 16.55
C PHE A 568 -19.44 19.92 16.10
N GLN A 569 -18.29 20.57 16.03
CA GLN A 569 -17.00 19.89 15.83
C GLN A 569 -16.11 20.23 17.02
N SER A 570 -15.48 19.21 17.62
CA SER A 570 -14.79 19.38 18.90
C SER A 570 -13.46 18.64 18.96
N ILE A 571 -12.58 19.13 19.85
CA ILE A 571 -11.37 18.45 20.30
C ILE A 571 -11.49 18.33 21.83
N GLN A 572 -11.37 17.12 22.34
CA GLN A 572 -11.35 16.87 23.79
C GLN A 572 -10.10 16.08 24.15
N VAL A 573 -9.47 16.38 25.29
CA VAL A 573 -8.39 15.57 25.84
C VAL A 573 -8.93 14.89 27.09
N LYS A 574 -8.92 13.56 27.11
CA LYS A 574 -9.43 12.74 28.22
C LYS A 574 -8.30 11.88 28.77
N THR A 575 -8.18 11.83 30.09
CA THR A 575 -7.33 10.86 30.78
C THR A 575 -8.20 9.70 31.24
N VAL A 576 -7.80 8.47 30.91
CA VAL A 576 -8.50 7.26 31.36
C VAL A 576 -8.27 7.10 32.87
N VAL A 577 -9.35 7.03 33.65
CA VAL A 577 -9.33 6.90 35.12
C VAL A 577 -9.63 5.47 35.56
#